data_AF-A0A8S3TL97-F1
#
_entry.id   AF-A0A8S3TL97-F1
#
_cell.length_a   1.000
_cell.length_b   1.000
_cell.length_c   1.000
_cell.angle_alpha   90.00
_cell.angle_beta   90.00
_cell.angle_gamma   90.00
#
_symmetry.space_group_name_H-M   'P 1'
#
loop_
_entity.id
_entity.type
_entity.pdbx_description
1 polymer ?
#
loop_
_entity_poly.entity_id
_entity_poly.type
_entity_poly.pdbx_seq_one_letter_code
_entity_poly.pdbx_strand_id
1 'polypeptide(L)'
;MDIEFIIVYKQTKETNINTQIHVIMALNGHDETSQIPRKVQRLEPSELEQFDDLFPEIVNILHQRWSDNKEITDALNWFKEVQYTISNASHQDHVLHVKSGSLVNGKNRGISVVTTYKLLVKDVSNEDIKLARILGWCIEWNNVGLIAVNDAIYLEACVYEILKHYFRKKPYYIDLVELFHQKWKTAYYSFYLPVALAMYMAGITDEDVHSKAKTILIEMGTFFQIQDDYLDCFGDPSVIGKIGTDIQDNKCSWLVIQALKRNNYGCDDPTKIEKVKDLYEQLDLQTVYSDYEENSFKLLMNLIDKNCDILPKEVFTSFAYKIYKRQK
;
A
#
# COMPACT_ATOMS: atom_id res chain seq x y z
N MET A 1 8.04 45.57 -8.62
CA MET A 1 7.73 44.24 -8.05
C MET A 1 6.26 44.32 -7.71
N ASP A 2 5.45 44.14 -8.75
CA ASP A 2 4.12 44.73 -8.85
C ASP A 2 3.03 43.73 -8.48
N ILE A 3 2.04 44.27 -7.77
CA ILE A 3 0.95 43.59 -7.06
C ILE A 3 0.01 42.81 -8.02
N GLU A 4 0.15 42.96 -9.33
CA GLU A 4 -0.59 42.20 -10.35
C GLU A 4 -0.17 40.73 -10.47
N PHE A 5 1.08 40.37 -10.12
CA PHE A 5 1.56 38.99 -10.22
C PHE A 5 0.92 38.06 -9.17
N ILE A 6 0.40 38.62 -8.06
CA ILE A 6 -0.18 37.87 -6.96
C ILE A 6 -1.67 37.56 -7.20
N ILE A 7 -2.36 38.33 -8.06
CA ILE A 7 -3.80 38.12 -8.34
C ILE A 7 -4.00 37.02 -9.40
N VAL A 8 -3.12 36.94 -10.41
CA VAL A 8 -3.20 35.90 -11.46
C VAL A 8 -2.88 34.50 -10.93
N TYR A 9 -1.98 34.39 -9.96
CA TYR A 9 -1.63 33.10 -9.33
C TYR A 9 -2.74 32.55 -8.42
N LYS A 10 -3.66 33.40 -7.95
CA LYS A 10 -4.80 32.98 -7.11
C LYS A 10 -6.05 32.61 -7.90
N GLN A 11 -6.23 33.05 -9.14
CA GLN A 11 -7.41 32.73 -9.96
C GLN A 11 -7.25 31.47 -10.83
N THR A 12 -6.05 30.88 -10.93
CA THR A 12 -5.78 29.70 -11.76
C THR A 12 -6.02 28.36 -11.05
N LYS A 13 -6.50 28.36 -9.80
CA LYS A 13 -6.83 27.13 -9.04
C LYS A 13 -8.24 26.57 -9.29
N GLU A 14 -9.07 27.20 -10.12
CA GLU A 14 -10.49 26.82 -10.29
C GLU A 14 -10.96 26.57 -11.73
N THR A 15 -10.06 26.38 -12.71
CA THR A 15 -10.51 26.10 -14.09
C THR A 15 -9.87 24.89 -14.75
N ASN A 16 -10.77 24.05 -15.29
CA ASN A 16 -10.60 22.81 -16.03
C ASN A 16 -9.38 22.82 -16.99
N ILE A 17 -8.63 21.70 -17.00
CA ILE A 17 -7.43 21.43 -17.81
C ILE A 17 -7.57 21.82 -19.29
N ASN A 18 -8.79 21.79 -19.84
CA ASN A 18 -9.03 22.16 -21.24
C ASN A 18 -8.88 23.67 -21.53
N THR A 19 -9.00 24.55 -20.55
CA THR A 19 -8.85 26.01 -20.75
C THR A 19 -7.38 26.45 -20.74
N GLN A 20 -6.49 25.70 -20.09
CA GLN A 20 -5.05 26.02 -20.04
C GLN A 20 -4.34 25.86 -21.40
N ILE A 21 -4.86 25.01 -22.29
CA ILE A 21 -4.27 24.81 -23.62
C ILE A 21 -4.51 26.02 -24.55
N HIS A 22 -5.63 26.74 -24.39
CA HIS A 22 -5.94 27.89 -25.25
C HIS A 22 -5.19 29.17 -24.85
N VAL A 23 -4.84 29.35 -23.57
CA VAL A 23 -4.15 30.56 -23.10
C VAL A 23 -2.67 30.55 -23.50
N ILE A 24 -2.03 29.38 -23.58
CA ILE A 24 -0.62 29.26 -24.01
C ILE A 24 -0.45 29.53 -25.51
N MET A 25 -1.48 29.30 -26.33
CA MET A 25 -1.42 29.57 -27.78
C MET A 25 -1.65 31.05 -28.15
N ALA A 26 -2.22 31.86 -27.26
CA ALA A 26 -2.52 33.27 -27.54
C ALA A 26 -1.35 34.24 -27.25
N LEU A 27 -0.28 33.78 -26.57
CA LEU A 27 0.83 34.64 -26.13
C LEU A 27 2.08 34.60 -27.04
N ASN A 28 2.11 33.69 -28.02
CA ASN A 28 3.20 33.62 -29.00
C ASN A 28 2.66 34.00 -30.38
N GLY A 29 2.46 35.30 -30.58
CA GLY A 29 2.18 35.86 -31.91
C GLY A 29 3.38 35.73 -32.83
N HIS A 30 3.54 34.56 -33.46
CA HIS A 30 4.30 34.41 -34.71
C HIS A 30 3.75 33.21 -35.48
N ASP A 31 3.17 33.54 -36.63
CA ASP A 31 2.67 32.67 -37.68
C ASP A 31 3.86 32.18 -38.51
N GLU A 32 4.09 30.87 -38.57
CA GLU A 32 4.75 30.26 -39.73
C GLU A 32 4.47 28.75 -39.80
N THR A 33 3.82 28.40 -40.90
CA THR A 33 3.38 27.10 -41.35
C THR A 33 4.52 26.07 -41.46
N SER A 34 4.49 25.00 -40.67
CA SER A 34 5.03 23.70 -41.07
C SER A 34 4.36 22.55 -40.32
N GLN A 35 4.02 21.52 -41.07
CA GLN A 35 3.13 20.41 -40.74
C GLN A 35 3.59 19.59 -39.52
N ILE A 36 2.73 19.44 -38.51
CA ILE A 36 2.74 18.27 -37.62
C ILE A 36 1.28 17.87 -37.27
N PRO A 37 0.75 16.75 -37.76
CA PRO A 37 -0.53 16.24 -37.27
C PRO A 37 -0.31 15.58 -35.91
N ARG A 38 -0.43 16.34 -34.81
CA ARG A 38 -0.49 15.75 -33.46
C ARG A 38 -1.87 15.14 -33.25
N LYS A 39 -1.99 13.82 -33.51
CA LYS A 39 -2.97 12.99 -32.82
C LYS A 39 -2.83 13.28 -31.32
N VAL A 40 -3.88 13.79 -30.68
CA VAL A 40 -4.00 13.80 -29.23
C VAL A 40 -4.03 12.34 -28.79
N GLN A 41 -2.85 11.81 -28.45
CA GLN A 41 -2.71 10.46 -27.92
C GLN A 41 -3.28 10.52 -26.50
N ARG A 42 -4.45 9.88 -26.30
CA ARG A 42 -5.05 9.71 -24.98
C ARG A 42 -3.97 9.08 -24.09
N LEU A 43 -3.57 9.76 -23.02
CA LEU A 43 -2.62 9.19 -22.06
C LEU A 43 -3.23 7.88 -21.52
N GLU A 44 -2.47 6.79 -21.58
CA GLU A 44 -2.89 5.53 -20.99
C GLU A 44 -3.10 5.73 -19.49
N PRO A 45 -4.20 5.22 -18.90
CA PRO A 45 -4.46 5.39 -17.48
C PRO A 45 -3.32 4.76 -16.66
N SER A 46 -2.96 5.38 -15.53
CA SER A 46 -1.97 4.86 -14.59
C SER A 46 -2.37 3.49 -14.04
N GLU A 47 -1.41 2.69 -13.56
CA GLU A 47 -1.70 1.37 -12.99
C GLU A 47 -2.71 1.43 -11.83
N LEU A 48 -2.68 2.52 -11.06
CA LEU A 48 -3.61 2.78 -9.96
C LEU A 48 -5.02 3.08 -10.48
N GLU A 49 -5.17 3.89 -11.53
CA GLU A 49 -6.48 4.16 -12.15
C GLU A 49 -7.09 2.87 -12.72
N GLN A 50 -6.29 2.08 -13.45
CA GLN A 50 -6.78 0.81 -14.00
C GLN A 50 -7.09 -0.24 -12.93
N PHE A 51 -6.41 -0.18 -11.77
CA PHE A 51 -6.73 -0.99 -10.61
C PHE A 51 -8.08 -0.56 -10.02
N ASP A 52 -8.32 0.75 -9.91
CA ASP A 52 -9.53 1.33 -9.33
C ASP A 52 -10.78 1.15 -10.19
N ASP A 53 -10.62 1.19 -11.51
CA ASP A 53 -11.71 0.97 -12.47
C ASP A 53 -12.39 -0.41 -12.32
N LEU A 54 -11.70 -1.37 -11.71
CA LEU A 54 -12.22 -2.71 -11.51
C LEU A 54 -13.13 -2.82 -10.27
N PHE A 55 -12.98 -1.90 -9.31
CA PHE A 55 -13.71 -1.97 -8.04
C PHE A 55 -15.24 -2.03 -8.21
N PRO A 56 -15.88 -1.19 -9.05
CA PRO A 56 -17.33 -1.25 -9.25
C PRO A 56 -17.81 -2.61 -9.76
N GLU A 57 -17.04 -3.27 -10.63
CA GLU A 57 -17.36 -4.61 -11.15
C GLU A 57 -17.39 -5.64 -10.01
N ILE A 58 -16.34 -5.66 -9.18
CA ILE A 58 -16.21 -6.64 -8.09
C ILE A 58 -17.33 -6.45 -7.07
N VAL A 59 -17.66 -5.20 -6.70
CA VAL A 59 -18.74 -4.95 -5.72
C VAL A 59 -20.11 -5.28 -6.30
N ASN A 60 -20.35 -5.06 -7.59
CA ASN A 60 -21.63 -5.42 -8.22
C ASN A 60 -21.87 -6.94 -8.18
N ILE A 61 -20.83 -7.75 -8.37
CA ILE A 61 -20.93 -9.22 -8.25
C ILE A 61 -21.33 -9.62 -6.84
N LEU A 62 -20.72 -9.01 -5.82
CA LEU A 62 -21.03 -9.29 -4.42
C LEU A 62 -22.45 -8.83 -4.04
N HIS A 63 -22.88 -7.65 -4.52
CA HIS A 63 -24.24 -7.16 -4.34
C HIS A 63 -25.28 -8.10 -4.94
N GLN A 64 -25.06 -8.59 -6.16
CA GLN A 64 -25.95 -9.56 -6.80
C GLN A 64 -26.00 -10.89 -6.04
N ARG A 65 -24.89 -11.30 -5.44
CA ARG A 65 -24.79 -12.57 -4.70
C ARG A 65 -25.46 -12.54 -3.34
N TRP A 66 -25.37 -11.39 -2.66
CA TRP A 66 -25.78 -11.20 -1.27
C TRP A 66 -26.93 -10.20 -1.11
N SER A 67 -27.73 -9.98 -2.16
CA SER A 67 -28.86 -9.02 -2.17
C SER A 67 -29.83 -9.23 -1.00
N ASP A 68 -29.97 -10.48 -0.56
CA ASP A 68 -30.91 -10.89 0.48
C ASP A 68 -30.29 -10.83 1.90
N ASN A 69 -28.99 -10.59 2.00
CA ASN A 69 -28.27 -10.44 3.27
C ASN A 69 -28.01 -8.96 3.56
N LYS A 70 -28.76 -8.40 4.50
CA LYS A 70 -28.71 -6.98 4.82
C LYS A 70 -27.36 -6.59 5.42
N GLU A 71 -26.80 -7.41 6.30
CA GLU A 71 -25.55 -7.12 6.99
C GLU A 71 -24.35 -7.05 6.03
N ILE A 72 -24.25 -7.99 5.09
CA ILE A 72 -23.22 -7.97 4.04
C ILE A 72 -23.42 -6.79 3.10
N THR A 73 -24.68 -6.50 2.74
CA THR A 73 -25.01 -5.35 1.89
C THR A 73 -24.59 -4.03 2.55
N ASP A 74 -24.87 -3.88 3.86
CA ASP A 74 -24.49 -2.71 4.65
C ASP A 74 -22.96 -2.59 4.76
N ALA A 75 -22.25 -3.69 5.00
CA ALA A 75 -20.78 -3.72 5.03
C ALA A 75 -20.16 -3.33 3.67
N LEU A 76 -20.72 -3.82 2.56
CA LEU A 76 -20.27 -3.46 1.20
C LEU A 76 -20.53 -1.98 0.87
N ASN A 77 -21.66 -1.44 1.32
CA ASN A 77 -21.97 -0.03 1.15
C ASN A 77 -21.04 0.84 1.98
N TRP A 78 -20.81 0.48 3.25
CA TRP A 78 -19.81 1.16 4.09
C TRP A 78 -18.43 1.13 3.43
N PHE A 79 -18.02 -0.01 2.87
CA PHE A 79 -16.75 -0.12 2.18
C PHE A 79 -16.68 0.78 0.94
N LYS A 80 -17.74 0.83 0.13
CA LYS A 80 -17.86 1.76 -1.01
C LYS A 80 -17.70 3.21 -0.56
N GLU A 81 -18.36 3.61 0.52
CA GLU A 81 -18.28 4.98 1.07
C GLU A 81 -16.88 5.29 1.60
N VAL A 82 -16.26 4.38 2.35
CA VAL A 82 -14.88 4.53 2.83
C VAL A 82 -13.90 4.69 1.67
N GLN A 83 -14.03 3.85 0.63
CA GLN A 83 -13.18 3.98 -0.55
C GLN A 83 -13.40 5.29 -1.30
N TYR A 84 -14.65 5.70 -1.53
CA TYR A 84 -14.98 6.96 -2.21
C TYR A 84 -14.43 8.16 -1.43
N THR A 85 -14.61 8.15 -0.10
CA THR A 85 -14.11 9.18 0.81
C THR A 85 -12.58 9.28 0.74
N ILE A 86 -11.88 8.14 0.73
CA ILE A 86 -10.42 8.09 0.68
C ILE A 86 -9.88 8.51 -0.70
N SER A 87 -10.50 8.06 -1.79
CA SER A 87 -10.14 8.47 -3.15
C SER A 87 -10.31 9.98 -3.36
N ASN A 88 -11.26 10.62 -2.67
CA ASN A 88 -11.53 12.05 -2.76
C ASN A 88 -10.83 12.91 -1.69
N ALA A 89 -10.24 12.30 -0.65
CA ALA A 89 -9.50 13.00 0.41
C ALA A 89 -8.16 13.60 -0.05
N SER A 90 -7.87 13.62 -1.35
CA SER A 90 -6.68 14.25 -1.93
C SER A 90 -6.69 15.77 -1.88
N HIS A 91 -7.76 16.42 -1.41
CA HIS A 91 -7.84 17.87 -1.33
C HIS A 91 -8.46 18.33 -0.01
N GLN A 92 -7.60 18.69 0.93
CA GLN A 92 -7.88 19.61 2.04
C GLN A 92 -9.21 19.39 2.76
N ASP A 93 -9.34 18.40 3.65
CA ASP A 93 -10.27 18.55 4.78
C ASP A 93 -9.88 17.70 5.99
N HIS A 94 -9.73 18.39 7.12
CA HIS A 94 -9.28 17.89 8.43
C HIS A 94 -10.39 17.19 9.23
N VAL A 95 -11.41 16.60 8.60
CA VAL A 95 -12.59 16.11 9.34
C VAL A 95 -12.96 14.70 8.92
N LEU A 96 -12.20 13.75 9.47
CA LEU A 96 -12.66 12.51 10.11
C LEU A 96 -11.38 11.81 10.57
N HIS A 97 -11.17 11.71 11.88
CA HIS A 97 -10.12 10.88 12.47
C HIS A 97 -10.41 9.40 12.19
N VAL A 98 -10.31 8.97 10.94
CA VAL A 98 -10.10 7.57 10.66
C VAL A 98 -8.64 7.32 11.00
N LYS A 99 -8.39 6.66 12.14
CA LYS A 99 -7.07 6.16 12.57
C LYS A 99 -6.41 5.18 11.56
N SER A 100 -6.93 5.07 10.34
CA SER A 100 -6.44 4.25 9.23
C SER A 100 -5.67 5.04 8.16
N GLY A 101 -5.43 6.35 8.36
CA GLY A 101 -4.79 7.26 7.39
C GLY A 101 -3.39 6.83 6.87
N SER A 102 -2.78 5.79 7.44
CA SER A 102 -1.52 5.20 6.96
C SER A 102 -1.71 3.99 6.02
N LEU A 103 -2.92 3.42 5.90
CA LEU A 103 -3.09 2.04 5.39
C LEU A 103 -3.89 1.90 4.09
N VAL A 104 -4.65 2.91 3.67
CA VAL A 104 -5.51 2.83 2.47
C VAL A 104 -5.08 3.77 1.33
N ASN A 105 -4.24 4.77 1.61
CA ASN A 105 -3.75 5.72 0.60
C ASN A 105 -2.68 5.16 -0.35
N GLY A 106 -2.32 3.88 -0.22
CA GLY A 106 -1.23 3.29 -0.99
C GLY A 106 -1.63 2.27 -2.05
N LYS A 107 -2.72 1.50 -1.85
CA LYS A 107 -3.07 0.26 -2.59
C LYS A 107 -1.84 -0.59 -3.01
N ASN A 108 -0.77 -0.47 -2.23
CA ASN A 108 0.58 -0.88 -2.64
C ASN A 108 0.68 -2.40 -2.67
N ARG A 109 -0.10 -3.08 -1.81
CA ARG A 109 -0.12 -4.54 -1.72
C ARG A 109 -0.88 -5.11 -2.90
N GLY A 110 -2.03 -4.51 -3.24
CA GLY A 110 -2.80 -4.89 -4.41
C GLY A 110 -2.03 -4.68 -5.72
N ILE A 111 -1.42 -3.51 -5.88
CA ILE A 111 -0.55 -3.21 -7.04
C ILE A 111 0.67 -4.13 -7.08
N SER A 112 1.21 -4.51 -5.93
CA SER A 112 2.34 -5.44 -5.85
C SER A 112 2.04 -6.81 -6.48
N VAL A 113 0.81 -7.32 -6.40
CA VAL A 113 0.42 -8.56 -7.11
C VAL A 113 0.60 -8.38 -8.61
N VAL A 114 0.07 -7.28 -9.15
CA VAL A 114 0.11 -6.99 -10.59
C VAL A 114 1.55 -6.80 -11.07
N THR A 115 2.32 -5.96 -10.38
CA THR A 115 3.73 -5.69 -10.73
C THR A 115 4.57 -6.96 -10.66
N THR A 116 4.38 -7.78 -9.62
CA THR A 116 5.12 -9.05 -9.48
C THR A 116 4.74 -10.02 -10.59
N TYR A 117 3.45 -10.14 -10.90
CA TYR A 117 2.99 -11.02 -11.96
C TYR A 117 3.55 -10.62 -13.34
N LYS A 118 3.60 -9.31 -13.64
CA LYS A 118 4.25 -8.76 -14.86
C LYS A 118 5.75 -9.04 -14.93
N LEU A 119 6.44 -9.17 -13.80
CA LEU A 119 7.85 -9.53 -13.76
C LEU A 119 8.08 -11.04 -13.98
N LEU A 120 7.14 -11.88 -13.57
CA LEU A 120 7.25 -13.34 -13.66
C LEU A 120 6.83 -13.89 -15.02
N VAL A 121 5.90 -13.24 -15.71
CA VAL A 121 5.33 -13.70 -16.98
C VAL A 121 5.66 -12.72 -18.11
N LYS A 122 6.28 -13.20 -19.18
CA LYS A 122 6.70 -12.37 -20.33
C LYS A 122 5.52 -11.90 -21.18
N ASP A 123 4.61 -12.82 -21.51
CA ASP A 123 3.47 -12.57 -22.39
C ASP A 123 2.19 -12.55 -21.56
N VAL A 124 1.88 -11.38 -20.99
CA VAL A 124 0.73 -11.25 -20.08
C VAL A 124 -0.53 -10.87 -20.85
N SER A 125 -1.57 -11.69 -20.74
CA SER A 125 -2.87 -11.36 -21.32
C SER A 125 -3.61 -10.30 -20.49
N ASN A 126 -4.50 -9.53 -21.13
CA ASN A 126 -5.35 -8.56 -20.42
C ASN A 126 -6.24 -9.24 -19.37
N GLU A 127 -6.65 -10.48 -19.63
CA GLU A 127 -7.45 -11.26 -18.68
C GLU A 127 -6.62 -11.64 -17.45
N ASP A 128 -5.35 -12.05 -17.63
CA ASP A 128 -4.50 -12.38 -16.48
C ASP A 128 -4.16 -11.14 -15.65
N ILE A 129 -3.96 -9.98 -16.28
CA ILE A 129 -3.82 -8.70 -15.57
C ILE A 129 -5.10 -8.36 -14.79
N LYS A 130 -6.27 -8.56 -15.39
CA LYS A 130 -7.55 -8.36 -14.70
C LYS A 130 -7.65 -9.26 -13.47
N LEU A 131 -7.33 -10.55 -13.60
CA LEU A 131 -7.29 -11.50 -12.48
C LEU A 131 -6.29 -11.07 -11.40
N ALA A 132 -5.10 -10.60 -11.77
CA ALA A 132 -4.10 -10.12 -10.80
C ALA A 132 -4.61 -8.91 -10.01
N ARG A 133 -5.33 -7.99 -10.67
CA ARG A 133 -5.99 -6.84 -10.02
C ARG A 133 -7.10 -7.29 -9.07
N ILE A 134 -7.90 -8.30 -9.45
CA ILE A 134 -8.94 -8.87 -8.57
C ILE A 134 -8.31 -9.46 -7.31
N LEU A 135 -7.22 -10.21 -7.43
CA LEU A 135 -6.49 -10.70 -6.25
C LEU A 135 -5.92 -9.54 -5.43
N GLY A 136 -5.40 -8.51 -6.08
CA GLY A 136 -4.94 -7.33 -5.38
C GLY A 136 -6.06 -6.64 -4.57
N TRP A 137 -7.28 -6.57 -5.10
CA TRP A 137 -8.45 -6.09 -4.35
C TRP A 137 -8.83 -7.00 -3.19
N CYS A 138 -8.76 -8.32 -3.37
CA CYS A 138 -8.97 -9.29 -2.30
C CYS A 138 -7.99 -9.10 -1.15
N ILE A 139 -6.74 -8.75 -1.45
CA ILE A 139 -5.80 -8.26 -0.45
C ILE A 139 -6.39 -7.01 0.16
N GLU A 140 -6.46 -5.87 -0.50
CA GLU A 140 -6.85 -4.60 0.17
C GLU A 140 -8.12 -4.69 1.06
N TRP A 141 -9.12 -5.52 0.70
CA TRP A 141 -10.25 -5.89 1.57
C TRP A 141 -9.92 -6.67 2.83
N ASN A 142 -9.13 -7.73 2.72
CA ASN A 142 -8.71 -8.51 3.88
C ASN A 142 -7.96 -7.63 4.91
N ASN A 143 -7.20 -6.63 4.44
CA ASN A 143 -6.51 -5.69 5.34
C ASN A 143 -7.48 -4.83 6.15
N VAL A 144 -8.58 -4.38 5.53
CA VAL A 144 -9.59 -3.55 6.21
C VAL A 144 -10.36 -4.37 7.25
N GLY A 145 -10.63 -5.64 6.97
CA GLY A 145 -11.24 -6.57 7.95
C GLY A 145 -10.42 -6.72 9.23
N LEU A 146 -9.09 -6.65 9.17
CA LEU A 146 -8.23 -6.71 10.36
C LEU A 146 -8.37 -5.49 11.30
N ILE A 147 -8.95 -4.39 10.82
CA ILE A 147 -9.10 -3.13 11.56
C ILE A 147 -10.53 -2.98 12.10
N ALA A 148 -11.54 -3.41 11.34
CA ALA A 148 -12.95 -3.32 11.70
C ALA A 148 -13.50 -4.70 12.10
N VAL A 149 -13.32 -5.08 13.38
CA VAL A 149 -13.62 -6.43 13.91
C VAL A 149 -15.05 -6.92 13.60
N ASN A 150 -16.04 -6.03 13.63
CA ASN A 150 -17.44 -6.40 13.38
C ASN A 150 -17.72 -6.75 11.91
N ASP A 151 -17.05 -6.06 10.99
CA ASP A 151 -17.25 -6.24 9.53
C ASP A 151 -16.23 -7.20 8.93
N ALA A 152 -15.20 -7.59 9.70
CA ALA A 152 -14.13 -8.49 9.31
C ALA A 152 -14.64 -9.80 8.72
N ILE A 153 -15.65 -10.42 9.37
CA ILE A 153 -16.21 -11.70 8.94
C ILE A 153 -16.93 -11.57 7.60
N TYR A 154 -17.64 -10.46 7.39
CA TYR A 154 -18.36 -10.21 6.14
C TYR A 154 -17.39 -9.90 4.99
N LEU A 155 -16.36 -9.09 5.24
CA LEU A 155 -15.31 -8.80 4.26
C LEU A 155 -14.51 -10.07 3.91
N GLU A 156 -14.20 -10.91 4.90
CA GLU A 156 -13.56 -12.21 4.70
C GLU A 156 -14.44 -13.13 3.83
N ALA A 157 -15.75 -13.19 4.09
CA ALA A 157 -16.69 -13.94 3.25
C ALA A 157 -16.75 -13.40 1.81
N CYS A 158 -16.72 -12.07 1.62
CA CYS A 158 -16.67 -11.45 0.30
C CYS A 158 -15.41 -11.85 -0.48
N VAL A 159 -14.23 -11.87 0.17
CA VAL A 159 -12.99 -12.33 -0.44
C VAL A 159 -13.14 -13.76 -0.96
N TYR A 160 -13.63 -14.70 -0.14
CA TYR A 160 -13.80 -16.09 -0.58
C TYR A 160 -14.82 -16.26 -1.71
N GLU A 161 -15.90 -15.48 -1.72
CA GLU A 161 -16.85 -15.51 -2.85
C GLU A 161 -16.23 -14.98 -4.15
N ILE A 162 -15.37 -13.95 -4.10
CA ILE A 162 -14.61 -13.49 -5.27
C ILE A 162 -13.61 -14.54 -5.73
N LEU A 163 -12.84 -15.14 -4.81
CA LEU A 163 -11.91 -16.23 -5.14
C LEU A 163 -12.66 -17.36 -5.85
N LYS A 164 -13.82 -17.75 -5.32
CA LYS A 164 -14.66 -18.79 -5.90
C LYS A 164 -15.26 -18.39 -7.25
N HIS A 165 -15.63 -17.13 -7.45
CA HIS A 165 -16.22 -16.67 -8.71
C HIS A 165 -15.20 -16.71 -9.86
N TYR A 166 -14.01 -16.14 -9.64
CA TYR A 166 -13.02 -15.95 -10.70
C TYR A 166 -11.99 -17.08 -10.79
N PHE A 167 -11.65 -17.75 -9.69
CA PHE A 167 -10.51 -18.66 -9.62
C PHE A 167 -10.88 -20.11 -9.42
N ARG A 168 -12.13 -20.47 -9.12
CA ARG A 168 -12.53 -21.87 -8.81
C ARG A 168 -12.12 -22.92 -9.85
N LYS A 169 -12.03 -22.54 -11.13
CA LYS A 169 -11.61 -23.44 -12.23
C LYS A 169 -10.11 -23.41 -12.51
N LYS A 170 -9.35 -22.51 -11.87
CA LYS A 170 -7.90 -22.41 -12.02
C LYS A 170 -7.23 -23.51 -11.20
N PRO A 171 -6.11 -24.09 -11.68
CA PRO A 171 -5.44 -25.19 -11.00
C PRO A 171 -4.91 -24.80 -9.61
N TYR A 172 -4.60 -23.52 -9.41
CA TYR A 172 -4.06 -22.96 -8.17
C TYR A 172 -5.11 -22.42 -7.20
N TYR A 173 -6.41 -22.71 -7.41
CA TYR A 173 -7.50 -22.16 -6.58
C TYR A 173 -7.33 -22.47 -5.08
N ILE A 174 -6.99 -23.72 -4.76
CA ILE A 174 -6.82 -24.17 -3.37
C ILE A 174 -5.66 -23.44 -2.72
N ASP A 175 -4.55 -23.26 -3.43
CA ASP A 175 -3.39 -22.52 -2.94
C ASP A 175 -3.77 -21.07 -2.59
N LEU A 176 -4.58 -20.40 -3.43
CA LEU A 176 -5.06 -19.04 -3.11
C LEU A 176 -5.89 -19.05 -1.83
N VAL A 177 -6.83 -19.98 -1.70
CA VAL A 177 -7.69 -20.09 -0.51
C VAL A 177 -6.85 -20.32 0.74
N GLU A 178 -5.85 -21.21 0.68
CA GLU A 178 -4.94 -21.48 1.79
C GLU A 178 -4.10 -20.25 2.16
N LEU A 179 -3.59 -19.52 1.16
CA LEU A 179 -2.83 -18.29 1.39
C LEU A 179 -3.66 -17.22 2.12
N PHE A 180 -4.94 -17.07 1.78
CA PHE A 180 -5.85 -16.13 2.46
C PHE A 180 -6.29 -16.60 3.86
N HIS A 181 -6.30 -17.92 4.13
CA HIS A 181 -6.58 -18.46 5.46
C HIS A 181 -5.40 -18.28 6.45
N GLN A 182 -4.18 -18.08 5.96
CA GLN A 182 -3.00 -17.90 6.81
C GLN A 182 -3.05 -16.56 7.57
N LYS A 183 -3.37 -16.61 8.87
CA LYS A 183 -3.42 -15.45 9.77
C LYS A 183 -2.05 -15.21 10.44
N TRP A 184 -1.16 -14.49 9.76
CA TRP A 184 0.14 -14.04 10.33
C TRP A 184 0.30 -12.51 10.22
N LYS A 185 0.92 -11.89 11.24
CA LYS A 185 1.04 -10.43 11.38
C LYS A 185 1.88 -9.79 10.25
N THR A 186 1.51 -8.56 9.88
CA THR A 186 2.06 -7.53 8.98
C THR A 186 3.02 -7.95 7.86
N ALA A 187 4.14 -8.62 8.17
CA ALA A 187 5.15 -9.04 7.21
C ALA A 187 4.60 -10.03 6.18
N TYR A 188 3.85 -11.05 6.64
CA TYR A 188 3.25 -12.04 5.75
C TYR A 188 2.30 -11.37 4.75
N TYR A 189 1.38 -10.58 5.28
CA TYR A 189 0.30 -9.99 4.52
C TYR A 189 0.76 -8.86 3.58
N SER A 190 1.73 -8.05 4.02
CA SER A 190 2.18 -6.88 3.25
C SER A 190 3.28 -7.19 2.25
N PHE A 191 4.07 -8.26 2.46
CA PHE A 191 5.22 -8.58 1.61
C PHE A 191 5.09 -9.95 0.95
N TYR A 192 4.85 -11.01 1.72
CA TYR A 192 4.83 -12.37 1.17
C TYR A 192 3.58 -12.68 0.34
N LEU A 193 2.39 -12.40 0.88
CA LEU A 193 1.11 -12.74 0.26
C LEU A 193 0.98 -12.19 -1.18
N PRO A 194 1.27 -10.91 -1.47
CA PRO A 194 1.17 -10.39 -2.83
C PRO A 194 2.06 -11.14 -3.84
N VAL A 195 3.28 -11.48 -3.44
CA VAL A 195 4.25 -12.20 -4.28
C VAL A 195 3.83 -13.65 -4.46
N ALA A 196 3.41 -14.33 -3.39
CA ALA A 196 2.96 -15.72 -3.45
C ALA A 196 1.74 -15.89 -4.37
N LEU A 197 0.77 -14.97 -4.31
CA LEU A 197 -0.38 -14.97 -5.22
C LEU A 197 0.06 -14.84 -6.69
N ALA A 198 0.98 -13.93 -6.99
CA ALA A 198 1.54 -13.77 -8.33
C ALA A 198 2.34 -15.00 -8.79
N MET A 199 3.07 -15.66 -7.89
CA MET A 199 3.80 -16.90 -8.17
C MET A 199 2.85 -18.02 -8.58
N TYR A 200 1.77 -18.25 -7.82
CA TYR A 200 0.77 -19.27 -8.18
C TYR A 200 0.06 -18.95 -9.49
N MET A 201 -0.28 -17.68 -9.75
CA MET A 201 -0.82 -17.25 -11.04
C MET A 201 0.14 -17.53 -12.20
N ALA A 202 1.45 -17.36 -11.98
CA ALA A 202 2.49 -17.64 -12.97
C ALA A 202 2.78 -19.14 -13.13
N GLY A 203 2.07 -20.02 -12.42
CA GLY A 203 2.27 -21.46 -12.44
C GLY A 203 3.46 -21.95 -11.59
N ILE A 204 4.05 -21.08 -10.77
CA ILE A 204 5.14 -21.40 -9.86
C ILE A 204 4.55 -22.02 -8.60
N THR A 205 4.55 -23.35 -8.54
CA THR A 205 3.95 -24.16 -7.46
C THR A 205 5.00 -24.89 -6.61
N ASP A 206 6.28 -24.74 -6.94
CA ASP A 206 7.38 -25.39 -6.23
C ASP A 206 7.52 -24.82 -4.80
N GLU A 207 7.41 -25.70 -3.80
CA GLU A 207 7.43 -25.34 -2.39
C GLU A 207 8.77 -24.75 -1.92
N ASP A 208 9.91 -25.20 -2.46
CA ASP A 208 11.23 -24.65 -2.14
C ASP A 208 11.33 -23.20 -2.62
N VAL A 209 10.82 -22.91 -3.82
CA VAL A 209 10.78 -21.55 -4.37
C VAL A 209 9.91 -20.63 -3.51
N HIS A 210 8.73 -21.10 -3.09
CA HIS A 210 7.86 -20.36 -2.18
C HIS A 210 8.50 -20.14 -0.80
N SER A 211 9.19 -21.14 -0.27
CA SER A 211 9.89 -21.06 1.02
C SER A 211 11.04 -20.05 1.00
N LYS A 212 11.84 -20.04 -0.08
CA LYS A 212 12.89 -19.04 -0.32
C LYS A 212 12.33 -17.63 -0.43
N ALA A 213 11.28 -17.45 -1.22
CA ALA A 213 10.59 -16.16 -1.33
C ALA A 213 10.03 -15.68 0.01
N LYS A 214 9.40 -16.59 0.78
CA LYS A 214 8.88 -16.32 2.13
C LYS A 214 9.98 -15.87 3.06
N THR A 215 11.13 -16.54 3.06
CA THR A 215 12.28 -16.18 3.91
C THR A 215 12.73 -14.75 3.65
N ILE A 216 12.90 -14.35 2.39
CA ILE A 216 13.27 -12.97 2.02
C ILE A 216 12.19 -11.98 2.46
N LEU A 217 10.92 -12.25 2.13
CA LEU A 217 9.83 -11.29 2.28
C LEU A 217 9.38 -11.12 3.75
N ILE A 218 9.52 -12.16 4.58
CA ILE A 218 9.28 -12.05 6.02
C ILE A 218 10.38 -11.23 6.71
N GLU A 219 11.65 -11.43 6.33
CA GLU A 219 12.75 -10.61 6.83
C GLU A 219 12.56 -9.14 6.43
N MET A 220 12.20 -8.91 5.16
CA MET A 220 11.90 -7.58 4.65
C MET A 220 10.74 -6.91 5.40
N GLY A 221 9.66 -7.64 5.68
CA GLY A 221 8.54 -7.13 6.45
C GLY A 221 8.87 -6.86 7.92
N THR A 222 9.79 -7.62 8.50
CA THR A 222 10.32 -7.39 9.86
C THR A 222 11.13 -6.11 9.89
N PHE A 223 12.03 -5.94 8.92
CA PHE A 223 12.78 -4.69 8.74
C PHE A 223 11.84 -3.50 8.59
N PHE A 224 10.85 -3.58 7.69
CA PHE A 224 9.87 -2.52 7.47
C PHE A 224 9.10 -2.11 8.74
N GLN A 225 8.69 -3.09 9.56
CA GLN A 225 7.97 -2.82 10.80
C GLN A 225 8.85 -2.10 11.84
N ILE A 226 10.13 -2.44 11.92
CA ILE A 226 11.07 -1.75 12.82
C ILE A 226 11.31 -0.31 12.35
N GLN A 227 11.34 -0.06 11.04
CA GLN A 227 11.37 1.30 10.51
C GLN A 227 10.08 2.07 10.87
N ASP A 228 8.90 1.42 10.80
CA ASP A 228 7.62 2.04 11.19
C ASP A 228 7.64 2.44 12.67
N ASP A 229 8.11 1.54 13.55
CA ASP A 229 8.23 1.78 14.99
C ASP A 229 9.22 2.93 15.30
N TYR A 230 10.32 3.03 14.55
CA TYR A 230 11.28 4.14 14.66
C TYR A 230 10.66 5.47 14.21
N LEU A 231 10.06 5.48 13.02
CA LEU A 231 9.45 6.67 12.43
C LEU A 231 8.26 7.17 13.24
N ASP A 232 7.50 6.29 13.90
CA ASP A 232 6.41 6.71 14.79
C ASP A 232 6.93 7.62 15.92
N CYS A 233 8.11 7.35 16.48
CA CYS A 233 8.66 8.17 17.56
C CYS A 233 9.52 9.36 17.08
N PHE A 234 10.37 9.14 16.08
CA PHE A 234 11.42 10.08 15.68
C PHE A 234 11.19 10.77 14.33
N GLY A 235 10.24 10.29 13.53
CA GLY A 235 10.00 10.88 12.23
C GLY A 235 9.17 12.15 12.32
N ASP A 236 9.35 13.03 11.32
CA ASP A 236 8.65 14.30 11.26
C ASP A 236 7.15 14.09 10.97
N PRO A 237 6.24 14.52 11.86
CA PRO A 237 4.79 14.38 11.64
C PRO A 237 4.30 15.02 10.33
N SER A 238 4.97 16.06 9.84
CA SER A 238 4.63 16.71 8.56
C SER A 238 4.97 15.84 7.33
N VAL A 239 5.95 14.95 7.47
CA VAL A 239 6.39 14.02 6.40
C VAL A 239 5.61 12.71 6.47
N ILE A 240 5.39 12.18 7.68
CA ILE A 240 4.66 10.93 7.90
C ILE A 240 3.14 11.15 7.72
N GLY A 241 2.64 12.35 8.01
CA GLY A 241 1.22 12.70 7.92
C GLY A 241 0.40 12.22 9.13
N LYS A 242 1.06 11.77 10.19
CA LYS A 242 0.44 11.42 11.48
C LYS A 242 1.37 11.78 12.63
N ILE A 243 0.78 12.00 13.79
CA ILE A 243 1.52 12.10 15.05
C ILE A 243 1.74 10.69 15.58
N GLY A 244 2.96 10.38 16.00
CA GLY A 244 3.31 9.12 16.65
C GLY A 244 2.48 8.83 17.89
N THR A 245 2.06 7.57 18.04
CA THR A 245 1.19 7.15 19.15
C THR A 245 1.63 5.94 19.93
N ASP A 246 2.73 5.28 19.53
CA ASP A 246 3.12 3.99 20.07
C ASP A 246 3.38 4.03 21.59
N ILE A 247 3.93 5.14 22.11
CA ILE A 247 4.22 5.31 23.54
C ILE A 247 2.94 5.35 24.36
N GLN A 248 1.99 6.22 24.02
CA GLN A 248 0.73 6.36 24.76
C GLN A 248 -0.22 5.18 24.55
N ASP A 249 -0.18 4.53 23.40
CA ASP A 249 -0.98 3.35 23.08
C ASP A 249 -0.42 2.05 23.72
N ASN A 250 0.69 2.14 24.47
CA ASN A 250 1.37 1.00 25.09
C ASN A 250 1.75 -0.10 24.08
N LYS A 251 2.17 0.29 22.87
CA LYS A 251 2.54 -0.68 21.84
C LYS A 251 3.87 -1.34 22.18
N CYS A 252 3.99 -2.62 21.87
CA CYS A 252 5.26 -3.34 21.99
C CYS A 252 6.17 -3.02 20.79
N SER A 253 6.60 -1.77 20.67
CA SER A 253 7.45 -1.31 19.58
C SER A 253 8.91 -1.71 19.79
N TRP A 254 9.69 -1.75 18.71
CA TRP A 254 11.12 -2.04 18.76
C TRP A 254 11.86 -1.12 19.74
N LEU A 255 11.53 0.18 19.76
CA LEU A 255 12.18 1.16 20.64
C LEU A 255 12.04 0.83 22.13
N VAL A 256 10.85 0.44 22.59
CA VAL A 256 10.64 0.11 24.01
C VAL A 256 11.31 -1.21 24.39
N ILE A 257 11.44 -2.15 23.44
CA ILE A 257 12.20 -3.39 23.63
C ILE A 257 13.68 -3.06 23.82
N GLN A 258 14.25 -2.18 23.00
CA GLN A 258 15.65 -1.77 23.12
C GLN A 258 15.92 -1.01 24.43
N ALA A 259 14.97 -0.21 24.90
CA ALA A 259 15.12 0.54 26.15
C ALA A 259 14.98 -0.31 27.43
N LEU A 260 14.35 -1.50 27.36
CA LEU A 260 14.10 -2.46 28.46
C LEU A 260 13.48 -1.88 29.75
N LYS A 261 13.08 -0.60 29.78
CA LYS A 261 12.47 0.11 30.91
C LYS A 261 11.12 0.68 30.50
N ARG A 262 10.06 0.26 31.19
CA ARG A 262 8.67 0.65 30.91
C ARG A 262 8.11 1.71 31.87
N ASN A 263 8.92 2.27 32.75
CA ASN A 263 8.45 3.37 33.61
C ASN A 263 8.01 4.53 32.73
N ASN A 264 6.76 4.97 32.88
CA ASN A 264 6.09 6.02 32.10
C ASN A 264 5.55 5.62 30.71
N TYR A 265 5.73 4.37 30.27
CA TYR A 265 5.19 3.88 28.99
C TYR A 265 3.70 3.52 29.09
N GLY A 266 2.93 3.70 28.01
CA GLY A 266 1.50 3.38 27.97
C GLY A 266 0.58 4.36 28.69
N CYS A 267 1.00 5.62 28.79
CA CYS A 267 0.23 6.67 29.45
C CYS A 267 0.10 7.88 28.52
N ASP A 268 -1.13 8.32 28.29
CA ASP A 268 -1.45 9.53 27.51
C ASP A 268 -1.26 10.81 28.35
N ASP A 269 -0.07 10.94 28.93
CA ASP A 269 0.38 12.11 29.70
C ASP A 269 1.63 12.67 29.00
N PRO A 270 1.57 13.89 28.45
CA PRO A 270 2.68 14.49 27.72
C PRO A 270 4.02 14.48 28.48
N THR A 271 3.99 14.65 29.81
CA THR A 271 5.21 14.68 30.63
C THR A 271 5.85 13.30 30.76
N LYS A 272 5.05 12.24 30.72
CA LYS A 272 5.51 10.85 30.75
C LYS A 272 6.00 10.40 29.39
N ILE A 273 5.33 10.82 28.32
CA ILE A 273 5.77 10.60 26.94
C ILE A 273 7.15 11.24 26.73
N GLU A 274 7.34 12.49 27.17
CA GLU A 274 8.63 13.17 27.04
C GLU A 274 9.74 12.45 27.79
N LYS A 275 9.50 11.97 29.03
CA LYS A 275 10.48 11.16 29.76
C LYS A 275 10.89 9.87 29.05
N VAL A 276 9.97 9.26 28.29
CA VAL A 276 10.29 8.08 27.47
C VAL A 276 11.17 8.49 26.29
N LYS A 277 10.87 9.62 25.63
CA LYS A 277 11.69 10.17 24.55
C LYS A 277 13.09 10.56 25.03
N ASP A 278 13.20 11.25 26.16
CA ASP A 278 14.47 11.59 26.82
C ASP A 278 15.31 10.33 27.09
N LEU A 279 14.65 9.23 27.54
CA LEU A 279 15.34 7.97 27.75
C LEU A 279 15.86 7.39 26.42
N TYR A 280 15.07 7.46 25.36
CA TYR A 280 15.51 6.99 24.04
C TYR A 280 16.70 7.80 23.50
N GLU A 281 16.72 9.11 23.72
CA GLU A 281 17.86 9.97 23.38
C GLU A 281 19.09 9.64 24.23
N GLN A 282 18.93 9.43 25.55
CA GLN A 282 20.02 9.03 26.44
C GLN A 282 20.65 7.68 26.08
N LEU A 283 19.86 6.78 25.52
CA LEU A 283 20.31 5.48 25.02
C LEU A 283 20.85 5.54 23.58
N ASP A 284 20.83 6.72 22.95
CA ASP A 284 21.27 6.94 21.58
C ASP A 284 20.60 5.99 20.57
N LEU A 285 19.28 5.78 20.72
CA LEU A 285 18.54 4.82 19.89
C LEU A 285 18.50 5.20 18.40
N GLN A 286 18.76 6.46 18.05
CA GLN A 286 18.91 6.89 16.66
C GLN A 286 20.16 6.27 16.01
N THR A 287 21.30 6.26 16.71
CA THR A 287 22.51 5.59 16.23
C THR A 287 22.32 4.08 16.17
N VAL A 288 21.72 3.48 17.21
CA VAL A 288 21.40 2.04 17.22
C VAL A 288 20.50 1.65 16.04
N TYR A 289 19.50 2.48 15.73
CA TYR A 289 18.63 2.27 14.57
C TYR A 289 19.38 2.45 13.25
N SER A 290 20.24 3.47 13.12
CA SER A 290 21.03 3.68 11.91
C SER A 290 21.94 2.47 11.59
N ASP A 291 22.60 1.92 12.61
CA ASP A 291 23.41 0.71 12.46
C ASP A 291 22.55 -0.51 12.11
N TYR A 292 21.38 -0.64 12.75
CA TYR A 292 20.42 -1.68 12.44
C TYR A 292 19.91 -1.60 11.00
N GLU A 293 19.57 -0.41 10.50
CA GLU A 293 19.06 -0.18 9.14
C GLU A 293 20.09 -0.59 8.08
N GLU A 294 21.34 -0.12 8.22
CA GLU A 294 22.44 -0.46 7.31
C GLU A 294 22.74 -1.97 7.31
N ASN A 295 22.76 -2.60 8.48
CA ASN A 295 23.02 -4.04 8.59
C ASN A 295 21.85 -4.89 8.06
N SER A 296 20.61 -4.49 8.34
CA SER A 296 19.41 -5.18 7.85
C SER A 296 19.31 -5.10 6.33
N PHE A 297 19.61 -3.95 5.73
CA PHE A 297 19.64 -3.82 4.28
C PHE A 297 20.71 -4.71 3.64
N LYS A 298 21.93 -4.75 4.19
CA LYS A 298 22.99 -5.65 3.73
C LYS A 298 22.60 -7.12 3.87
N LEU A 299 22.01 -7.50 4.99
CA LEU A 299 21.50 -8.85 5.22
C LEU A 299 20.43 -9.23 4.18
N LEU A 300 19.47 -8.33 3.95
CA LEU A 300 18.40 -8.53 2.99
C LEU A 300 18.93 -8.71 1.56
N MET A 301 19.88 -7.87 1.12
CA MET A 301 20.51 -8.00 -0.19
C MET A 301 21.27 -9.33 -0.32
N ASN A 302 21.99 -9.75 0.71
CA ASN A 302 22.66 -11.05 0.74
C ASN A 302 21.67 -12.23 0.69
N LEU A 303 20.51 -12.11 1.35
CA LEU A 303 19.45 -13.13 1.29
C LEU A 303 18.87 -13.23 -0.12
N ILE A 304 18.61 -12.09 -0.77
CA ILE A 304 18.15 -12.03 -2.17
C ILE A 304 19.19 -12.70 -3.08
N ASP A 305 20.48 -12.37 -2.92
CA ASP A 305 21.53 -12.93 -3.76
C ASP A 305 21.69 -14.45 -3.59
N LYS A 306 21.47 -14.98 -2.38
CA LYS A 306 21.61 -16.40 -2.07
C LYS A 306 20.40 -17.26 -2.45
N ASN A 307 19.20 -16.68 -2.57
CA ASN A 307 17.96 -17.43 -2.68
C ASN A 307 17.18 -17.17 -3.99
N CYS A 308 17.68 -16.29 -4.87
CA CYS A 308 17.04 -15.98 -6.16
C CYS A 308 17.66 -16.77 -7.32
N ASP A 309 17.53 -18.09 -7.27
CA ASP A 309 17.97 -18.97 -8.38
C ASP A 309 16.89 -19.05 -9.48
N ILE A 310 15.62 -19.02 -9.08
CA ILE A 310 14.46 -19.28 -9.95
C ILE A 310 13.63 -18.01 -10.17
N LEU A 311 13.46 -17.18 -9.14
CA LEU A 311 12.72 -15.92 -9.24
C LEU A 311 13.65 -14.78 -9.66
N PRO A 312 13.20 -13.86 -10.54
CA PRO A 312 13.95 -12.65 -10.86
C PRO A 312 14.23 -11.84 -9.59
N LYS A 313 15.47 -11.37 -9.43
CA LYS A 313 15.87 -10.58 -8.25
C LYS A 313 15.05 -9.28 -8.14
N GLU A 314 14.61 -8.75 -9.27
CA GLU A 314 13.78 -7.55 -9.42
C GLU A 314 12.47 -7.64 -8.63
N VAL A 315 11.94 -8.86 -8.44
CA VAL A 315 10.77 -9.10 -7.59
C VAL A 315 11.04 -8.67 -6.15
N PHE A 316 12.27 -8.76 -5.66
CA PHE A 316 12.63 -8.44 -4.28
C PHE A 316 13.36 -7.10 -4.14
N THR A 317 14.28 -6.80 -5.06
CA THR A 317 15.10 -5.59 -4.99
C THR A 317 14.25 -4.33 -5.14
N SER A 318 13.18 -4.36 -5.94
CA SER A 318 12.24 -3.25 -6.07
C SER A 318 11.59 -2.87 -4.73
N PHE A 319 11.22 -3.85 -3.90
CA PHE A 319 10.73 -3.60 -2.54
C PHE A 319 11.86 -3.14 -1.62
N ALA A 320 13.01 -3.83 -1.63
CA ALA A 320 14.14 -3.51 -0.76
C ALA A 320 14.59 -2.05 -0.93
N TYR A 321 14.75 -1.58 -2.17
CA TYR A 321 15.12 -0.19 -2.44
C TYR A 321 14.01 0.81 -2.09
N LYS A 322 12.73 0.42 -2.22
CA LYS A 322 11.60 1.29 -1.86
C LYS A 322 11.51 1.53 -0.35
N ILE A 323 11.89 0.55 0.47
CA ILE A 323 11.83 0.68 1.93
C ILE A 323 13.12 1.20 2.55
N TYR A 324 14.27 1.01 1.88
CA TYR A 324 15.56 1.46 2.40
C TYR A 324 15.61 2.98 2.58
N LYS A 325 15.96 3.45 3.79
CA LYS A 325 16.05 4.87 4.16
C LYS A 325 14.77 5.67 3.87
N ARG A 326 13.61 5.00 3.89
CA ARG A 326 12.31 5.66 3.70
C ARG A 326 12.07 6.68 4.81
N GLN A 327 11.37 7.74 4.45
CA GLN A 327 11.02 8.84 5.36
C GLN A 327 9.52 8.80 5.77
N LYS A 328 8.73 7.91 5.17
CA LYS A 328 7.31 7.72 5.42
C LYS A 328 6.85 6.31 5.10
#